data_AF-A0A6N7ZR83-F1
#
_entry.id   AF-A0A6N7ZR83-F1
#
_cell.length_a   1.000
_cell.length_b   1.000
_cell.length_c   1.000
_cell.angle_alpha   90.00
_cell.angle_beta   90.00
_cell.angle_gamma   90.00
#
_symmetry.space_group_name_H-M   'P 1'
#
loop_
_entity.id
_entity.type
_entity.pdbx_description
1 polymer ?
#
loop_
_entity_poly.entity_id
_entity_poly.type
_entity_poly.pdbx_seq_one_letter_code
_entity_poly.pdbx_strand_id
1 'polypeptide(L)' 'MANIKMKFNGRNITSSAQLQRELTRSMEKQVEDSLKKAAGPGVRMKKTRDGYTFEGSPEQIERMTKRLR' A
#
# COMPACT_ATOMS: atom_id res chain seq x y z
N MET A 1 -16.58 -22.32 19.61
CA MET A 1 -16.01 -21.57 18.46
C MET A 1 -16.14 -20.09 18.76
N ALA A 2 -15.03 -19.36 18.91
CA ALA A 2 -15.07 -17.93 19.19
C ALA A 2 -15.39 -17.16 17.90
N ASN A 3 -16.62 -16.64 17.79
CA ASN A 3 -17.00 -15.78 16.67
C ASN A 3 -16.42 -14.39 16.89
N ILE A 4 -15.33 -14.08 16.22
CA ILE A 4 -14.78 -12.72 16.17
C ILE A 4 -15.77 -11.88 15.38
N LYS A 5 -16.62 -11.09 16.05
CA LYS A 5 -17.43 -10.04 15.42
C LYS A 5 -16.69 -8.72 15.60
N MET A 6 -16.00 -8.25 14.56
CA MET A 6 -15.43 -6.89 14.55
C MET A 6 -15.76 -6.16 13.26
N LYS A 7 -15.74 -4.83 13.30
CA LYS A 7 -15.80 -3.99 12.10
C LYS A 7 -14.39 -3.56 11.71
N PHE A 8 -13.94 -3.94 10.52
CA PHE A 8 -12.67 -3.48 9.95
C PHE A 8 -12.94 -2.89 8.56
N ASN A 9 -12.49 -1.65 8.33
CA ASN A 9 -12.67 -0.92 7.07
C ASN A 9 -14.15 -0.86 6.59
N GLY A 10 -15.09 -0.70 7.53
CA GLY A 10 -16.53 -0.68 7.26
C GLY A 10 -17.19 -2.05 7.05
N ARG A 11 -16.42 -3.14 7.03
CA ARG A 11 -16.92 -4.52 6.85
C ARG A 11 -16.98 -5.27 8.18
N ASN A 12 -18.04 -6.04 8.38
CA ASN A 12 -18.14 -6.97 9.50
C ASN A 12 -17.25 -8.18 9.20
N ILE A 13 -16.17 -8.32 9.95
CA ILE A 13 -15.31 -9.50 9.97
C ILE A 13 -15.93 -10.50 10.93
N THR A 14 -16.16 -11.72 10.47
CA THR A 14 -16.72 -12.83 11.27
C THR A 14 -15.73 -13.97 11.52
N SER A 15 -14.56 -13.92 10.88
CA SER A 15 -13.53 -14.96 10.95
C SER A 15 -12.10 -14.38 10.88
N SER A 16 -11.14 -15.10 11.46
CA SER A 16 -9.71 -14.75 11.41
C SER A 16 -9.15 -14.74 9.98
N ALA A 17 -9.63 -15.63 9.11
CA ALA A 17 -9.21 -15.66 7.70
C ALA A 17 -9.69 -14.43 6.92
N GLN A 18 -10.90 -13.93 7.20
CA GLN A 18 -11.39 -12.67 6.61
C GLN A 18 -10.62 -11.47 7.15
N LEU A 19 -10.33 -11.45 8.46
CA LEU A 19 -9.50 -10.42 9.07
C LEU A 19 -8.16 -10.30 8.37
N GLN A 20 -7.46 -11.43 8.21
CA GLN A 20 -6.14 -11.47 7.59
C GLN A 20 -6.18 -10.92 6.15
N ARG A 21 -7.15 -11.36 5.34
CA ARG A 21 -7.29 -10.89 3.95
C ARG A 21 -7.55 -9.40 3.86
N GLU A 22 -8.44 -8.87 4.69
CA GLU A 22 -8.79 -7.45 4.69
C GLU A 22 -7.64 -6.59 5.23
N LEU A 23 -6.94 -7.05 6.27
CA LEU A 23 -5.72 -6.41 6.77
C LEU A 23 -4.63 -6.36 5.69
N THR A 24 -4.35 -7.47 5.02
CA THR A 24 -3.35 -7.52 3.94
C THR A 24 -3.72 -6.55 2.82
N ARG A 25 -4.98 -6.56 2.36
CA ARG A 25 -5.45 -5.61 1.33
C ARG A 25 -5.33 -4.15 1.77
N SER A 26 -5.69 -3.84 3.01
CA SER A 26 -5.61 -2.48 3.54
C SER A 26 -4.16 -2.03 3.64
N MET A 27 -3.27 -2.90 4.10
CA MET A 27 -1.85 -2.62 4.24
C MET A 27 -1.19 -2.43 2.86
N GLU A 28 -1.47 -3.31 1.90
CA GLU A 28 -1.01 -3.16 0.51
C GLU A 28 -1.45 -1.83 -0.09
N LYS A 29 -2.72 -1.45 0.10
CA LYS A 29 -3.24 -0.17 -0.39
C LYS A 29 -2.56 1.02 0.29
N GLN A 30 -2.34 0.96 1.60
CA GLN A 30 -1.68 2.03 2.34
C GLN A 30 -0.22 2.21 1.92
N VAL A 31 0.49 1.10 1.67
CA VAL A 31 1.84 1.11 1.11
C VAL A 31 1.82 1.71 -0.29
N GLU A 32 0.91 1.27 -1.16
CA GLU A 32 0.79 1.79 -2.52
C GLU A 32 0.48 3.29 -2.55
N ASP A 33 -0.42 3.76 -1.69
CA ASP A 33 -0.78 5.18 -1.58
C ASP A 33 0.39 6.01 -1.04
N SER A 34 1.18 5.47 -0.09
CA SER A 34 2.39 6.13 0.42
C SER A 34 3.46 6.24 -0.66
N LEU A 35 3.67 5.16 -1.43
CA LEU A 35 4.60 5.13 -2.55
C LEU A 35 4.19 6.09 -3.67
N LYS A 36 2.90 6.18 -4.00
CA LYS A 36 2.37 7.16 -4.97
C LYS A 36 2.57 8.60 -4.51
N LYS A 37 2.31 8.88 -3.23
CA LYS A 37 2.55 10.22 -2.65
C LYS A 37 4.03 10.59 -2.71
N ALA A 38 4.91 9.64 -2.43
CA ALA A 38 6.34 9.85 -2.50
C ALA A 38 6.82 10.10 -3.94
N ALA A 39 6.35 9.29 -4.90
CA ALA A 39 6.69 9.39 -6.32
C ALA A 39 6.51 10.82 -6.87
N GLY A 40 5.42 11.48 -6.51
CA GLY A 40 5.18 12.87 -6.92
C GLY A 40 4.96 13.03 -8.44
N PRO A 41 4.82 14.28 -8.92
CA PRO A 41 4.52 14.54 -10.33
C PRO A 41 5.72 14.18 -11.23
N GLY A 42 5.46 13.30 -12.21
CA GLY A 42 6.42 12.89 -13.23
C GLY A 42 7.14 11.56 -12.98
N VAL A 43 6.99 10.95 -11.80
CA VAL A 43 7.50 9.59 -11.53
C VAL A 43 6.39 8.58 -11.80
N ARG A 44 6.66 7.62 -12.69
CA ARG A 44 5.80 6.48 -12.96
C ARG A 44 6.14 5.34 -12.00
N MET A 45 5.15 4.92 -11.22
CA MET A 45 5.26 3.72 -10.40
C MET A 45 4.69 2.51 -11.18
N LYS A 46 5.48 1.44 -11.27
CA LYS A 46 5.08 0.18 -11.89
C LYS A 46 5.16 -0.94 -10.85
N LYS A 47 4.06 -1.66 -10.65
CA LYS A 47 4.05 -2.87 -9.82
C LYS A 47 4.68 -4.01 -10.61
N THR A 48 5.73 -4.61 -10.08
CA THR A 48 6.45 -5.76 -10.66
C THR A 48 6.29 -6.97 -9.76
N ARG A 49 6.76 -8.14 -10.22
CA ARG A 49 6.67 -9.39 -9.44
C ARG A 49 7.50 -9.34 -8.15
N ASP A 50 8.57 -8.53 -8.17
CA ASP A 50 9.52 -8.39 -7.06
C ASP A 50 9.25 -7.14 -6.19
N GLY A 51 8.24 -6.31 -6.53
CA GLY A 51 7.88 -5.14 -5.74
C GLY A 51 7.36 -3.97 -6.57
N TYR A 52 7.93 -2.78 -6.34
CA TYR A 52 7.55 -1.54 -7.02
C TYR A 52 8.78 -0.92 -7.68
N THR A 53 8.70 -0.66 -8.99
CA THR A 53 9.72 0.04 -9.75
C THR A 53 9.27 1.47 -10.01
N PHE A 54 10.18 2.44 -9.88
CA PHE A 54 9.91 3.86 -10.12
C PHE A 54 10.74 4.33 -11.30
N GLU A 55 10.10 4.92 -12.30
CA GLU A 55 10.71 5.48 -13.50
C GLU A 55 10.45 6.99 -13.55
N GLY A 56 11.48 7.80 -13.74
CA GLY A 56 11.36 9.26 -13.82
C GLY A 56 12.72 9.92 -14.05
N SER A 57 12.73 11.25 -14.16
CA SER A 57 13.99 11.99 -14.26
C SER A 57 14.80 11.84 -12.96
N PRO A 58 16.14 11.85 -13.00
CA PRO A 58 16.99 11.68 -11.82
C PRO A 58 16.62 12.61 -10.65
N GLU A 59 16.34 13.88 -10.95
CA GLU A 59 15.90 14.88 -9.96
C GLU A 59 14.57 14.53 -9.29
N GLN A 60 13.66 13.87 -10.01
CA GLN A 60 12.36 13.46 -9.49
C GLN A 60 12.49 12.25 -8.59
N ILE A 61 13.34 11.29 -8.96
CA ILE A 61 13.68 10.14 -8.11
C ILE A 61 14.36 10.60 -6.83
N GLU A 62 15.29 11.55 -6.90
CA GLU A 62 15.96 12.08 -5.71
C GLU A 62 14.97 12.79 -4.76
N ARG A 63 14.03 13.57 -5.32
CA ARG A 63 12.93 14.18 -4.54
C ARG A 63 12.02 13.12 -3.93
N MET A 64 11.73 12.04 -4.64
CA MET A 64 10.96 10.90 -4.11
C MET A 64 11.71 10.22 -2.96
N THR A 65 13.00 9.91 -3.11
CA THR A 65 13.82 9.31 -2.05
C THR A 65 13.85 10.17 -0.79
N LYS A 66 13.94 11.51 -0.94
CA LYS A 66 13.85 12.44 0.19
C LYS A 66 12.50 12.42 0.91
N ARG A 67 11.41 12.06 0.23
CA ARG A 67 10.05 11.95 0.80
C ARG A 67 9.74 10.59 1.43
N LEU A 68 10.50 9.56 1.05
CA LEU A 68 10.37 8.20 1.60
C LEU A 68 11.11 8.04 2.94
N ARG A 69 11.97 9.01 3.28
CA ARG A 69 12.72 9.08 4.54
C ARG A 69 11.85 9.63 5.67
#